data_AF-A0A7V2UGD1-F1
#
_entry.id   AF-A0A7V2UGD1-F1
#
_cell.length_a   1.000
_cell.length_b   1.000
_cell.length_c   1.000
_cell.angle_alpha   90.00
_cell.angle_beta   90.00
_cell.angle_gamma   90.00
#
_symmetry.space_group_name_H-M   'P 1'
#
loop_
_entity.id
_entity.type
_entity.pdbx_description
1 polymer ?
#
loop_
_entity_poly.entity_id
_entity_poly.type
_entity_poly.pdbx_seq_one_letter_code
_entity_poly.pdbx_strand_id
1 'polypeptide(L)'
;MLVGIIGLVFALAPWLALAAEPPPGEEPPFPPAAIAVVVRTEGDVCAGQDLRYGDGQFRLRQGGGEVALPEAGVRSISFLEFPRDEWRDPVLGLALSLALSSRRAQMPRRPHPALRLRDGVFLLPDEATAETFRWLFPKVVEPSLAAALCVEVAWRCAREKQARAAVALFQEAEAAMKARPDVAFVYGLMQAAALVEQELPTEARQTLLRIEKAYPGHMLRIVRFGLATRGDGERPLPPRPLKDIFPPRAPKNN
;
A
#
# COMPACT_ATOMS: atom_id res chain seq x y z
N MET A 1 -48.23 -18.07 -42.52
CA MET A 1 -48.01 -16.69 -42.99
C MET A 1 -47.26 -15.99 -41.86
N LEU A 2 -45.93 -15.81 -41.86
CA LEU A 2 -45.11 -14.92 -42.72
C LEU A 2 -45.77 -13.54 -42.85
N VAL A 3 -45.19 -12.37 -42.56
CA VAL A 3 -43.87 -11.88 -42.10
C VAL A 3 -44.12 -10.40 -41.71
N GLY A 4 -43.29 -9.83 -40.83
CA GLY A 4 -43.23 -8.38 -40.64
C GLY A 4 -42.05 -7.94 -39.78
N ILE A 5 -40.91 -7.70 -40.42
CA ILE A 5 -39.66 -7.15 -39.85
C ILE A 5 -39.70 -5.61 -40.00
N ILE A 6 -39.06 -4.86 -39.09
CA ILE A 6 -38.17 -3.68 -39.31
C ILE A 6 -38.36 -2.57 -38.24
N GLY A 7 -37.22 -2.09 -37.69
CA GLY A 7 -37.01 -0.71 -37.21
C GLY A 7 -36.95 -0.54 -35.69
N LEU A 8 -35.80 -0.66 -35.01
CA LEU A 8 -34.70 0.30 -34.86
C LEU A 8 -35.05 1.56 -34.01
N VAL A 9 -34.15 1.86 -33.06
CA VAL A 9 -33.79 3.18 -32.46
C VAL A 9 -34.30 3.51 -31.05
N PHE A 10 -33.34 3.48 -30.11
CA PHE A 10 -33.11 4.40 -28.98
C PHE A 10 -34.29 5.16 -28.36
N ALA A 11 -34.53 4.94 -27.06
CA ALA A 11 -34.90 6.02 -26.13
C ALA A 11 -34.83 5.60 -24.67
N LEU A 12 -33.66 5.21 -24.13
CA LEU A 12 -33.45 5.19 -22.68
C LEU A 12 -31.99 5.55 -22.32
N ALA A 13 -31.64 6.81 -22.56
CA ALA A 13 -30.66 7.56 -21.78
C ALA A 13 -31.09 9.03 -21.89
N PRO A 14 -31.20 9.78 -20.77
CA PRO A 14 -29.98 10.11 -20.02
C PRO A 14 -30.20 10.10 -18.50
N TRP A 15 -29.58 9.14 -17.82
CA TRP A 15 -28.99 9.40 -16.51
C TRP A 15 -27.52 9.79 -16.71
N LEU A 16 -27.32 10.86 -17.50
CA LEU A 16 -26.23 11.79 -17.26
C LEU A 16 -26.66 12.59 -16.03
N ALA A 17 -26.44 12.01 -14.85
CA ALA A 17 -26.42 12.79 -13.64
C ALA A 17 -25.34 13.85 -13.85
N LEU A 18 -25.82 15.08 -14.03
CA LEU A 18 -25.07 16.32 -14.06
C LEU A 18 -23.79 16.19 -13.23
N ALA A 19 -22.66 16.27 -13.91
CA ALA A 19 -21.48 16.87 -13.33
C ALA A 19 -21.86 18.32 -13.00
N ALA A 20 -22.42 18.52 -11.81
CA ALA A 20 -22.47 19.84 -11.21
C ALA A 20 -21.01 20.25 -11.03
N GLU A 21 -20.56 21.24 -11.81
CA GLU A 21 -19.29 21.90 -11.51
C GLU A 21 -19.35 22.36 -10.05
N PRO A 22 -18.37 21.98 -9.21
CA PRO A 22 -18.35 22.43 -7.83
C PRO A 22 -18.26 23.96 -7.81
N PRO A 23 -18.90 24.62 -6.82
CA PRO A 23 -18.80 26.07 -6.68
C PRO A 23 -17.31 26.47 -6.64
N PRO A 24 -16.91 27.56 -7.32
CA PRO A 24 -15.51 27.96 -7.37
C PRO A 24 -15.06 28.36 -5.96
N GLY A 25 -14.27 27.49 -5.32
CA GLY A 25 -13.71 27.74 -3.99
C GLY A 25 -13.73 26.55 -3.03
N GLU A 26 -14.43 25.46 -3.34
CA GLU A 26 -14.33 24.22 -2.57
C GLU A 26 -13.33 23.27 -3.24
N GLU A 27 -12.20 23.01 -2.58
CA GLU A 27 -11.34 21.89 -2.95
C GLU A 27 -12.20 20.62 -3.02
N PRO A 28 -12.10 19.82 -4.10
CA PRO A 28 -12.84 18.56 -4.16
C PRO A 28 -12.49 17.75 -2.90
N PRO A 29 -13.48 17.10 -2.25
CA PRO A 29 -13.19 16.21 -1.14
C PRO A 29 -12.14 15.22 -1.64
N PHE A 30 -11.02 15.12 -0.91
CA PHE A 30 -9.93 14.21 -1.23
C PHE A 30 -10.50 12.88 -1.72
N PRO A 31 -10.04 12.34 -2.87
CA PRO A 31 -10.57 11.08 -3.37
C PRO A 31 -10.50 10.05 -2.25
N PRO A 32 -11.59 9.28 -1.99
CA PRO A 32 -11.61 8.30 -0.92
C PRO A 32 -10.36 7.42 -1.03
N ALA A 33 -9.73 7.11 0.10
CA ALA A 33 -8.52 6.30 0.15
C ALA A 33 -8.70 5.07 -0.74
N ALA A 34 -7.69 4.76 -1.57
CA ALA A 34 -7.76 3.60 -2.44
C ALA A 34 -7.83 2.35 -1.55
N ILE A 35 -9.01 1.74 -1.45
CA ILE A 35 -9.21 0.47 -0.74
C ILE A 35 -8.73 -0.63 -1.68
N ALA A 36 -7.63 -1.28 -1.34
CA ALA A 36 -7.23 -2.51 -2.00
C ALA A 36 -8.00 -3.67 -1.37
N VAL A 37 -8.46 -4.60 -2.19
CA VAL A 37 -9.07 -5.84 -1.72
C VAL A 37 -8.09 -6.97 -1.99
N VAL A 38 -7.77 -7.74 -0.96
CA VAL A 38 -6.97 -8.97 -1.04
C VAL A 38 -7.91 -10.14 -0.78
N VAL A 39 -8.04 -11.02 -1.76
CA VAL A 39 -8.79 -12.26 -1.68
C VAL A 39 -7.78 -13.40 -1.59
N ARG A 40 -7.75 -14.09 -0.45
CA ARG A 40 -6.96 -15.30 -0.27
C ARG A 40 -7.86 -16.50 -0.56
N THR A 41 -7.42 -17.35 -1.49
CA THR A 41 -8.01 -18.68 -1.73
C THR A 41 -7.15 -19.76 -1.06
N GLU A 42 -7.41 -21.04 -1.28
CA GLU A 42 -6.50 -22.10 -0.80
C GLU A 42 -5.16 -22.06 -1.57
N GLY A 43 -5.23 -21.95 -2.89
CA GLY A 43 -4.07 -22.06 -3.77
C GLY A 43 -3.56 -20.76 -4.38
N ASP A 44 -4.18 -19.60 -4.12
CA ASP A 44 -3.76 -18.32 -4.71
C ASP A 44 -4.11 -17.06 -3.87
N VAL A 45 -3.45 -15.95 -4.18
CA VAL A 45 -3.85 -14.61 -3.71
C VAL A 45 -4.22 -13.74 -4.90
N CYS A 46 -5.35 -13.05 -4.80
CA CYS A 46 -5.79 -12.08 -5.79
C CYS A 46 -5.91 -10.72 -5.12
N ALA A 47 -5.32 -9.69 -5.69
CA ALA A 47 -5.43 -8.33 -5.18
C ALA A 47 -5.95 -7.37 -6.24
N GLY A 48 -6.82 -6.45 -5.85
CA GLY A 48 -7.50 -5.56 -6.77
C GLY A 48 -8.31 -4.48 -6.06
N GLN A 49 -9.35 -4.01 -6.72
CA GLN A 49 -10.32 -3.02 -6.25
C GLN A 49 -11.72 -3.48 -6.66
N ASP A 50 -12.77 -2.86 -6.11
CA ASP A 50 -14.17 -3.11 -6.50
C ASP A 50 -14.52 -4.62 -6.50
N LEU A 51 -14.72 -5.17 -5.30
CA LEU A 51 -15.16 -6.56 -5.13
C LEU A 51 -16.69 -6.62 -5.19
N ARG A 52 -17.20 -7.48 -6.07
CA ARG A 52 -18.63 -7.77 -6.22
C ARG A 52 -18.89 -9.23 -5.91
N TYR A 53 -20.09 -9.53 -5.42
CA TYR A 53 -20.54 -10.90 -5.17
C TYR A 53 -21.90 -11.13 -5.81
N GLY A 54 -22.04 -12.23 -6.52
CA GLY A 54 -23.26 -12.65 -7.19
C GLY A 54 -23.12 -14.06 -7.77
N ASP A 55 -24.22 -14.80 -7.85
CA ASP A 55 -24.27 -16.15 -8.43
C ASP A 55 -23.24 -17.13 -7.82
N GLY A 56 -22.98 -17.02 -6.51
CA GLY A 56 -21.99 -17.87 -5.81
C GLY A 56 -20.53 -17.58 -6.17
N GLN A 57 -20.25 -16.41 -6.76
CA GLN A 57 -18.91 -16.00 -7.18
C GLN A 57 -18.56 -14.59 -6.71
N PHE A 58 -17.29 -14.43 -6.36
CA PHE A 58 -16.65 -13.14 -6.14
C PHE A 58 -16.03 -12.66 -7.45
N ARG A 59 -16.26 -11.40 -7.81
CA ARG A 59 -15.64 -10.76 -8.98
C ARG A 59 -14.81 -9.58 -8.51
N LEU A 60 -13.52 -9.63 -8.79
CA LEU A 60 -12.54 -8.64 -8.34
C LEU A 60 -11.91 -7.94 -9.54
N ARG A 61 -12.00 -6.61 -9.58
CA ARG A 61 -11.35 -5.81 -10.62
C ARG A 61 -9.87 -5.64 -10.33
N GLN A 62 -9.03 -6.08 -11.26
CA GLN A 62 -7.58 -5.96 -11.24
C GLN A 62 -7.11 -5.09 -12.43
N GLY A 63 -5.83 -4.71 -12.42
CA GLY A 63 -5.25 -3.92 -13.53
C GLY A 63 -5.34 -4.60 -14.90
N GLY A 64 -5.43 -5.94 -14.93
CA GLY A 64 -5.56 -6.75 -16.15
C GLY A 64 -7.00 -7.13 -16.53
N GLY A 65 -8.01 -6.68 -15.80
CA GLY A 65 -9.40 -7.06 -16.01
C GLY A 65 -10.09 -7.55 -14.74
N GLU A 66 -11.24 -8.20 -14.90
CA GLU A 66 -12.00 -8.77 -13.79
C GLU A 66 -11.66 -10.25 -13.61
N VAL A 67 -11.38 -10.66 -12.37
CA VAL A 67 -11.16 -12.06 -12.00
C VAL A 67 -12.38 -12.57 -11.24
N ALA A 68 -12.93 -13.69 -11.68
CA ALA A 68 -14.01 -14.39 -11.00
C ALA A 68 -13.44 -15.55 -10.15
N LEU A 69 -13.86 -15.60 -8.88
CA LEU A 69 -13.44 -16.59 -7.89
C LEU A 69 -14.69 -17.27 -7.31
N PRO A 70 -14.80 -18.60 -7.37
CA PRO A 70 -15.93 -19.31 -6.75
C PRO A 70 -15.88 -19.17 -5.22
N GLU A 71 -17.03 -18.95 -4.59
CA GLU A 71 -17.13 -18.77 -3.14
C GLU A 71 -16.49 -19.93 -2.35
N ALA A 72 -16.73 -21.16 -2.80
CA ALA A 72 -16.21 -22.37 -2.15
C ALA A 72 -14.67 -22.41 -2.05
N GLY A 73 -13.95 -21.67 -2.90
CA GLY A 73 -12.49 -21.60 -2.89
C GLY A 73 -11.91 -20.44 -2.10
N VAL A 74 -12.73 -19.49 -1.63
CA VAL A 74 -12.26 -18.30 -0.92
C VAL A 74 -12.09 -18.61 0.58
N ARG A 75 -10.91 -18.29 1.12
CA ARG A 75 -10.55 -18.49 2.52
C ARG A 75 -10.67 -17.21 3.33
N SER A 76 -10.22 -16.09 2.78
CA SER A 76 -10.38 -14.79 3.43
C SER A 76 -10.51 -13.66 2.40
N ILE A 77 -11.18 -12.59 2.81
CA ILE A 77 -11.31 -11.35 2.06
C ILE A 77 -10.92 -10.21 2.99
N SER A 78 -9.89 -9.47 2.61
CA SER A 78 -9.32 -8.40 3.41
C SER A 78 -9.38 -7.08 2.65
N PHE A 79 -9.90 -6.05 3.31
CA PHE A 79 -9.94 -4.69 2.79
C PHE A 79 -8.80 -3.90 3.43
N LEU A 80 -7.87 -3.45 2.59
CA LEU A 80 -6.67 -2.73 2.99
C LEU A 80 -6.83 -1.26 2.61
N GLU A 81 -6.95 -0.43 3.63
CA GLU A 81 -6.90 1.01 3.48
C GLU A 81 -5.46 1.50 3.61
N PHE A 82 -4.99 2.17 2.57
CA PHE A 82 -3.71 2.87 2.59
C PHE A 82 -3.98 4.38 2.76
N PRO A 83 -4.15 4.89 4.00
CA PRO A 83 -4.42 6.29 4.24
C PRO A 83 -3.31 7.15 3.63
N ARG A 84 -3.70 8.24 2.97
CA ARG A 84 -2.76 9.20 2.38
C ARG A 84 -2.66 10.43 3.28
N ASP A 85 -1.70 10.49 4.22
CA ASP A 85 -1.30 11.73 4.90
C ASP A 85 0.23 12.02 4.93
N GLU A 86 0.57 13.27 5.27
CA GLU A 86 1.54 14.28 4.71
C GLU A 86 2.99 13.84 4.35
N TRP A 87 3.37 12.60 4.64
CA TRP A 87 4.55 11.85 4.15
C TRP A 87 4.22 10.81 3.07
N ARG A 88 3.07 11.03 2.42
CA ARG A 88 2.11 10.25 1.59
C ARG A 88 2.63 9.17 0.63
N ASP A 89 3.59 8.38 1.05
CA ASP A 89 3.97 7.15 0.39
C ASP A 89 3.57 5.95 1.29
N PRO A 90 2.66 5.08 0.85
CA PRO A 90 2.19 3.96 1.65
C PRO A 90 3.30 2.97 1.98
N VAL A 91 4.28 2.79 1.07
CA VAL A 91 5.46 1.96 1.31
C VAL A 91 6.31 2.56 2.42
N LEU A 92 6.57 3.87 2.38
CA LEU A 92 7.34 4.54 3.42
C LEU A 92 6.63 4.47 4.78
N GLY A 93 5.32 4.71 4.83
CA GLY A 93 4.52 4.62 6.04
C GLY A 93 4.55 3.22 6.68
N LEU A 94 4.47 2.18 5.85
CA LEU A 94 4.59 0.78 6.28
C LEU A 94 6.01 0.45 6.76
N ALA A 95 7.04 0.87 6.03
CA ALA A 95 8.44 0.66 6.41
C ALA A 95 8.78 1.32 7.75
N LEU A 96 8.40 2.59 7.94
CA LEU A 96 8.56 3.27 9.24
C LEU A 96 7.76 2.59 10.33
N SER A 97 6.58 2.07 9.97
CA SER A 97 5.75 1.38 10.93
C SER A 97 6.35 0.07 11.40
N LEU A 98 7.04 -0.66 10.54
CA LEU A 98 7.81 -1.83 10.90
C LEU A 98 9.03 -1.44 11.75
N ALA A 99 9.84 -0.50 11.25
CA ALA A 99 11.09 -0.07 11.87
C ALA A 99 10.93 0.45 13.31
N LEU A 100 9.81 1.11 13.61
CA LEU A 100 9.54 1.71 14.90
C LEU A 100 8.60 0.86 15.78
N SER A 101 8.29 -0.37 15.38
CA SER A 101 7.30 -1.21 16.06
C SER A 101 7.69 -1.56 17.50
N SER A 102 8.97 -1.87 17.76
CA SER A 102 9.51 -2.13 19.10
C SER A 102 9.50 -0.90 20.02
N ARG A 103 9.61 0.31 19.46
CA ARG A 103 9.63 1.60 20.20
C ARG A 103 8.23 2.17 20.49
N ARG A 104 7.17 1.54 19.97
CA ARG A 104 5.81 2.08 20.01
C ARG A 104 5.17 2.20 21.39
N ALA A 105 5.69 1.54 22.41
CA ALA A 105 5.24 1.77 23.78
C ALA A 105 5.36 3.25 24.21
N GLN A 106 6.17 4.05 23.48
CA GLN A 106 6.46 5.46 23.79
C GLN A 106 5.80 6.47 22.82
N MET A 107 5.06 6.04 21.79
CA MET A 107 4.40 6.96 20.85
C MET A 107 2.93 7.24 21.20
N PRO A 108 2.44 8.50 21.10
CA PRO A 108 1.08 8.86 21.49
C PRO A 108 0.01 8.23 20.58
N ARG A 109 -0.59 7.13 21.08
CA ARG A 109 -2.00 6.70 21.05
C ARG A 109 -2.80 6.61 19.74
N ARG A 110 -2.25 6.77 18.54
CA ARG A 110 -2.94 6.32 17.32
C ARG A 110 -2.14 5.24 16.60
N PRO A 111 -2.56 3.95 16.65
CA PRO A 111 -1.95 2.93 15.80
C PRO A 111 -2.13 3.37 14.35
N HIS A 112 -1.04 3.42 13.59
CA HIS A 112 -1.09 3.67 12.15
C HIS A 112 -2.07 2.66 11.53
N PRO A 113 -3.08 3.07 10.74
CA PRO A 113 -4.13 2.16 10.25
C PRO A 113 -3.59 0.96 9.46
N ALA A 114 -2.47 1.17 8.76
CA ALA A 114 -1.75 0.12 8.03
C ALA A 114 -1.14 -0.98 8.93
N LEU A 115 -1.19 -0.83 10.25
CA LEU A 115 -0.82 -1.85 11.26
C LEU A 115 -2.01 -2.65 11.76
N ARG A 116 -3.16 -2.54 11.10
CA ARG A 116 -4.25 -3.49 11.32
C ARG A 116 -4.17 -4.68 10.36
N LEU A 117 -3.06 -4.83 9.63
CA LEU A 117 -2.74 -6.02 8.85
C LEU A 117 -2.58 -7.21 9.81
N ARG A 118 -3.70 -7.83 10.17
CA ARG A 118 -3.73 -9.04 11.00
C ARG A 118 -3.10 -10.19 10.22
N ASP A 119 -2.61 -11.20 10.93
CA ASP A 119 -2.34 -12.50 10.31
C ASP A 119 -3.59 -12.98 9.56
N GLY A 120 -3.41 -13.53 8.36
CA GLY A 120 -4.51 -14.05 7.55
C GLY A 120 -4.93 -13.17 6.37
N VAL A 121 -4.22 -12.06 6.12
CA VAL A 121 -4.41 -11.26 4.90
C VAL A 121 -3.72 -11.95 3.73
N PHE A 122 -2.42 -12.19 3.85
CA PHE A 122 -1.61 -12.86 2.84
C PHE A 122 -1.23 -14.28 3.26
N LEU A 123 -0.90 -14.50 4.54
CA LEU A 123 -0.47 -15.79 5.06
C LEU A 123 -1.57 -16.40 5.92
N LEU A 124 -2.09 -17.56 5.54
CA LEU A 124 -3.04 -18.31 6.38
C LEU A 124 -2.35 -18.86 7.64
N PRO A 125 -3.07 -19.07 8.75
CA PRO A 125 -2.47 -19.48 10.03
C PRO A 125 -1.61 -20.74 9.96
N ASP A 126 -1.98 -21.72 9.14
CA ASP A 126 -1.30 -23.03 9.07
C ASP A 126 -0.17 -23.08 8.04
N GLU A 127 0.08 -21.99 7.32
CA GLU A 127 1.07 -21.95 6.24
C GLU A 127 2.50 -21.66 6.71
N ALA A 128 3.50 -22.30 6.09
CA ALA A 128 4.89 -22.03 6.40
C ALA A 128 5.34 -20.66 5.85
N THR A 129 5.72 -19.73 6.73
CA THR A 129 6.04 -18.33 6.40
C THR A 129 6.99 -18.16 5.22
N ALA A 130 8.12 -18.86 5.24
CA ALA A 130 9.16 -18.72 4.22
C ALA A 130 8.73 -19.27 2.86
N GLU A 131 8.08 -20.43 2.84
CA GLU A 131 7.62 -21.08 1.60
C GLU A 131 6.50 -20.26 0.95
N THR A 132 5.52 -19.84 1.74
CA THR A 132 4.41 -19.02 1.26
C THR A 132 4.89 -17.66 0.79
N PHE A 133 5.79 -17.00 1.53
CA PHE A 133 6.36 -15.72 1.07
C PHE A 133 7.08 -15.86 -0.27
N ARG A 134 7.91 -16.90 -0.45
CA ARG A 134 8.61 -17.17 -1.72
C ARG A 134 7.68 -17.36 -2.89
N TRP A 135 6.57 -18.04 -2.64
CA TRP A 135 5.53 -18.25 -3.63
C TRP A 135 4.71 -16.98 -3.93
N LEU A 136 4.52 -16.10 -2.94
CA LEU A 136 3.72 -14.87 -3.05
C LEU A 136 4.48 -13.66 -3.63
N PHE A 137 5.72 -13.42 -3.21
CA PHE A 137 6.45 -12.20 -3.59
C PHE A 137 6.55 -11.96 -5.11
N PRO A 138 6.65 -12.98 -6.00
CA PRO A 138 6.69 -12.71 -7.44
C PRO A 138 5.32 -12.34 -8.04
N LYS A 139 4.22 -12.66 -7.34
CA LYS A 139 2.83 -12.39 -7.75
C LYS A 139 2.35 -11.01 -7.31
N VAL A 140 2.89 -10.47 -6.22
CA VAL A 140 2.52 -9.15 -5.71
C VAL A 140 3.28 -8.07 -6.49
N VAL A 141 2.59 -7.44 -7.44
CA VAL A 141 3.16 -6.45 -8.36
C VAL A 141 3.00 -5.00 -7.88
N GLU A 142 2.05 -4.75 -6.99
CA GLU A 142 1.78 -3.39 -6.51
C GLU A 142 2.68 -3.10 -5.29
N PRO A 143 3.42 -1.97 -5.29
CA PRO A 143 4.39 -1.65 -4.24
C PRO A 143 3.81 -1.62 -2.81
N SER A 144 2.60 -1.07 -2.63
CA SER A 144 1.97 -0.95 -1.31
C SER A 144 1.58 -2.32 -0.76
N LEU A 145 1.10 -3.24 -1.61
CA LEU A 145 0.81 -4.63 -1.27
C LEU A 145 2.09 -5.42 -0.99
N ALA A 146 3.18 -5.18 -1.73
CA ALA A 146 4.47 -5.82 -1.44
C ALA A 146 4.99 -5.40 -0.04
N ALA A 147 4.86 -4.11 0.30
CA ALA A 147 5.18 -3.62 1.63
C ALA A 147 4.27 -4.22 2.71
N ALA A 148 2.96 -4.36 2.43
CA ALA A 148 2.00 -4.97 3.35
C ALA A 148 2.32 -6.46 3.61
N LEU A 149 2.64 -7.22 2.57
CA LEU A 149 3.11 -8.61 2.67
C LEU A 149 4.36 -8.71 3.57
N CYS A 150 5.33 -7.81 3.38
CA CYS A 150 6.52 -7.77 4.23
C CYS A 150 6.19 -7.46 5.70
N VAL A 151 5.24 -6.58 5.98
CA VAL A 151 4.82 -6.31 7.37
C VAL A 151 4.24 -7.57 8.02
N GLU A 152 3.35 -8.28 7.33
CA GLU A 152 2.77 -9.53 7.85
C GLU A 152 3.84 -10.60 8.10
N VAL A 153 4.76 -10.80 7.14
CA VAL A 153 5.89 -11.73 7.29
C VAL A 153 6.78 -11.36 8.46
N ALA A 154 7.15 -10.08 8.60
CA ALA A 154 8.01 -9.64 9.69
C ALA A 154 7.36 -9.89 11.06
N TRP A 155 6.05 -9.66 11.19
CA TRP A 155 5.30 -9.94 12.40
C TRP A 155 5.21 -11.41 12.72
N ARG A 156 4.93 -12.25 11.72
CA ARG A 156 4.89 -13.69 11.90
C ARG A 156 6.26 -14.25 12.31
N CYS A 157 7.33 -13.84 11.63
CA CYS A 157 8.71 -14.15 12.02
C CYS A 157 9.03 -13.71 13.46
N ALA A 158 8.60 -12.52 13.88
CA ALA A 158 8.82 -12.04 15.25
C ALA A 158 8.08 -12.90 16.28
N ARG A 159 6.82 -13.26 16.03
CA ARG A 159 6.02 -14.16 16.89
C ARG A 159 6.64 -15.55 16.99
N GLU A 160 7.20 -16.06 15.91
CA GLU A 160 7.90 -17.34 15.82
C GLU A 160 9.34 -17.28 16.40
N LYS A 161 9.76 -16.13 16.94
CA LYS A 161 11.13 -15.87 17.47
C LYS A 161 12.23 -16.03 16.41
N GLN A 162 11.91 -15.75 15.16
CA GLN A 162 12.78 -15.85 13.99
C GLN A 162 12.89 -14.50 13.25
N ALA A 163 13.01 -13.37 13.98
CA ALA A 163 13.04 -12.03 13.38
C ALA A 163 14.12 -11.86 12.29
N ARG A 164 15.28 -12.53 12.43
CA ARG A 164 16.34 -12.55 11.41
C ARG A 164 15.94 -13.21 10.09
N ALA A 165 14.97 -14.13 10.12
CA ALA A 165 14.48 -14.78 8.90
C ALA A 165 13.79 -13.79 7.96
N ALA A 166 13.07 -12.79 8.49
CA ALA A 166 12.42 -11.76 7.68
C ALA A 166 13.44 -10.96 6.85
N VAL A 167 14.59 -10.60 7.43
CA VAL A 167 15.67 -9.89 6.72
C VAL A 167 16.19 -10.72 5.55
N ALA A 168 16.43 -12.02 5.77
CA ALA A 168 16.92 -12.93 4.73
C ALA A 168 15.88 -13.10 3.60
N LEU A 169 14.61 -13.24 3.96
CA LEU A 169 13.51 -13.35 2.99
C LEU A 169 13.38 -12.07 2.14
N PHE A 170 13.45 -10.89 2.74
CA PHE A 170 13.34 -9.64 1.99
C PHE A 170 14.54 -9.40 1.07
N GLN A 171 15.75 -9.78 1.51
CA GLN A 171 16.93 -9.77 0.66
C GLN A 171 16.80 -10.72 -0.54
N GLU A 172 16.27 -11.93 -0.32
CA GLU A 172 15.99 -12.91 -1.37
C GLU A 172 14.99 -12.34 -2.40
N ALA A 173 13.89 -11.76 -1.92
CA ALA A 173 12.86 -11.16 -2.77
C ALA A 173 13.37 -9.97 -3.58
N GLU A 174 14.15 -9.07 -2.98
CA GLU A 174 14.79 -7.97 -3.72
C GLU A 174 15.69 -8.51 -4.85
N ALA A 175 16.51 -9.51 -4.57
CA ALA A 175 17.42 -10.09 -5.55
C ALA A 175 16.68 -10.77 -6.71
N ALA A 176 15.58 -11.46 -6.41
CA ALA A 176 14.74 -12.13 -7.40
C ALA A 176 13.93 -11.14 -8.27
N MET A 177 13.59 -9.97 -7.73
CA MET A 177 12.69 -9.01 -8.37
C MET A 177 13.40 -7.89 -9.12
N LYS A 178 14.71 -8.00 -9.40
CA LYS A 178 15.51 -6.98 -10.12
C LYS A 178 14.91 -6.49 -11.44
N ALA A 179 14.18 -7.34 -12.16
CA ALA A 179 13.49 -6.97 -13.40
C ALA A 179 12.30 -6.01 -13.18
N ARG A 180 11.85 -5.82 -11.93
CA ARG A 180 10.77 -4.92 -11.51
C ARG A 180 11.31 -3.97 -10.42
N PRO A 181 12.02 -2.90 -10.82
CA PRO A 181 12.84 -2.10 -9.89
C PRO A 181 12.03 -1.46 -8.76
N ASP A 182 10.80 -1.00 -9.00
CA ASP A 182 9.95 -0.41 -7.96
C ASP A 182 9.63 -1.41 -6.83
N VAL A 183 9.36 -2.67 -7.18
CA VAL A 183 9.02 -3.73 -6.22
C VAL A 183 10.29 -4.26 -5.54
N ALA A 184 11.40 -4.39 -6.27
CA ALA A 184 12.68 -4.76 -5.67
C ALA A 184 13.13 -3.72 -4.62
N PHE A 185 12.99 -2.43 -4.93
CA PHE A 185 13.23 -1.34 -3.99
C PHE A 185 12.40 -1.49 -2.71
N VAL A 186 11.11 -1.83 -2.82
CA VAL A 186 10.25 -2.07 -1.65
C VAL A 186 10.83 -3.15 -0.74
N TYR A 187 11.21 -4.30 -1.30
CA TYR A 187 11.81 -5.39 -0.51
C TYR A 187 13.12 -4.96 0.16
N GLY A 188 13.97 -4.21 -0.53
CA GLY A 188 15.19 -3.63 0.05
C GLY A 188 14.93 -2.61 1.17
N LEU A 189 13.91 -1.76 1.03
CA LEU A 189 13.50 -0.82 2.08
C LEU A 189 12.93 -1.55 3.30
N MET A 190 12.12 -2.59 3.07
CA MET A 190 11.57 -3.42 4.15
C MET A 190 12.65 -4.24 4.87
N GLN A 191 13.69 -4.68 4.16
CA GLN A 191 14.90 -5.25 4.76
C GLN A 191 15.55 -4.26 5.72
N ALA A 192 15.78 -3.02 5.29
CA ALA A 192 16.34 -1.97 6.15
C ALA A 192 15.44 -1.68 7.36
N ALA A 193 14.12 -1.66 7.18
CA ALA A 193 13.16 -1.49 8.26
C ALA A 193 13.20 -2.61 9.30
N ALA A 194 13.27 -3.87 8.86
CA ALA A 194 13.42 -5.02 9.76
C ALA A 194 14.76 -4.98 10.53
N LEU A 195 15.83 -4.50 9.92
CA LEU A 195 17.12 -4.31 10.60
C LEU A 195 17.07 -3.20 11.66
N VAL A 196 16.39 -2.08 11.38
CA VAL A 196 16.18 -1.01 12.36
C VAL A 196 15.36 -1.50 13.56
N GLU A 197 14.29 -2.27 13.30
CA GLU A 197 13.43 -2.85 14.34
C GLU A 197 14.22 -3.76 15.29
N GLN A 198 15.17 -4.53 14.74
CA GLN A 198 16.08 -5.43 15.46
C GLN A 198 17.30 -4.73 16.10
N GLU A 199 17.32 -3.39 16.13
CA GLU A 199 18.42 -2.60 16.70
C GLU A 199 19.78 -2.87 16.03
N LEU A 200 19.78 -3.10 14.72
CA LEU A 200 20.96 -3.31 13.86
C LEU A 200 21.20 -2.10 12.93
N PRO A 201 21.56 -0.91 13.48
CA PRO A 201 21.62 0.34 12.71
C PRO A 201 22.76 0.38 11.69
N THR A 202 23.85 -0.34 11.93
CA THR A 202 25.00 -0.40 11.01
C THR A 202 24.63 -1.17 9.75
N GLU A 203 24.03 -2.35 9.89
CA GLU A 203 23.53 -3.17 8.78
C GLU A 203 22.40 -2.45 8.04
N ALA A 204 21.49 -1.79 8.77
CA ALA A 204 20.44 -0.98 8.16
C ALA A 204 21.03 0.14 7.28
N ARG A 205 22.05 0.86 7.77
CA ARG A 205 22.73 1.91 7.00
C ARG A 205 23.43 1.35 5.76
N GLN A 206 24.13 0.23 5.88
CA GLN A 206 24.76 -0.45 4.74
C GLN A 206 23.70 -0.85 3.69
N THR A 207 22.55 -1.34 4.15
CA THR A 207 21.41 -1.68 3.29
C THR A 207 20.89 -0.45 2.57
N LEU A 208 20.68 0.68 3.27
CA LEU A 208 20.22 1.93 2.67
C LEU A 208 21.18 2.45 1.58
N LEU A 209 22.49 2.44 1.83
CA LEU A 209 23.50 2.85 0.84
C LEU A 209 23.51 1.93 -0.40
N ARG A 210 23.30 0.63 -0.20
CA ARG A 210 23.21 -0.35 -1.28
C ARG A 210 21.98 -0.09 -2.15
N ILE A 211 20.80 0.09 -1.55
CA ILE A 211 19.57 0.35 -2.31
C ILE A 211 19.56 1.75 -2.95
N GLU A 212 20.24 2.73 -2.36
CA GLU A 212 20.45 4.05 -2.96
C GLU A 212 21.21 3.94 -4.28
N LYS A 213 22.31 3.16 -4.28
CA LYS A 213 23.10 2.90 -5.50
C LYS A 213 22.31 2.10 -6.54
N ALA A 214 21.51 1.13 -6.11
CA ALA A 214 20.77 0.23 -7.01
C ALA A 214 19.49 0.87 -7.59
N TYR A 215 18.85 1.78 -6.84
CA TYR A 215 17.54 2.35 -7.18
C TYR A 215 17.54 3.89 -7.02
N PRO A 216 18.32 4.63 -7.82
CA PRO A 216 18.48 6.08 -7.65
C PRO A 216 17.16 6.86 -7.79
N GLY A 217 16.17 6.33 -8.53
CA GLY A 217 14.82 6.91 -8.64
C GLY A 217 14.03 6.99 -7.33
N HIS A 218 14.48 6.31 -6.26
CA HIS A 218 13.80 6.29 -4.95
C HIS A 218 14.57 7.02 -3.85
N MET A 219 15.61 7.80 -4.20
CA MET A 219 16.48 8.51 -3.27
C MET A 219 15.70 9.33 -2.22
N LEU A 220 14.65 10.06 -2.64
CA LEU A 220 13.84 10.85 -1.72
C LEU A 220 13.20 9.99 -0.61
N ARG A 221 12.74 8.78 -0.93
CA ARG A 221 12.14 7.86 0.05
C ARG A 221 13.20 7.33 1.01
N ILE A 222 14.37 7.00 0.50
CA ILE A 222 15.51 6.50 1.29
C ILE A 222 15.96 7.54 2.31
N VAL A 223 16.13 8.80 1.88
CA VAL A 223 16.52 9.91 2.75
C VAL A 223 15.46 10.14 3.83
N ARG A 224 14.18 10.20 3.46
CA ARG A 224 13.07 10.39 4.42
C ARG A 224 13.01 9.27 5.45
N PHE A 225 13.17 8.03 5.02
CA PHE A 225 13.23 6.88 5.92
C PHE A 225 14.43 6.97 6.89
N GLY A 226 15.61 7.35 6.39
CA GLY A 226 16.82 7.50 7.19
C GLY A 226 16.71 8.60 8.25
N LEU A 227 16.11 9.75 7.92
CA LEU A 227 15.89 10.85 8.87
C LEU A 227 14.89 10.46 9.97
N ALA A 228 13.78 9.83 9.59
CA ALA A 228 12.73 9.45 10.52
C ALA A 228 13.17 8.37 11.53
N THR A 229 14.05 7.45 11.13
CA THR A 229 14.52 6.36 12.02
C THR A 229 15.62 6.78 12.99
N ARG A 230 16.33 7.88 12.72
CA ARG A 230 17.35 8.46 13.62
C ARG A 230 16.78 9.37 14.71
N GLY A 231 15.52 9.79 14.58
CA GLY A 231 14.93 10.80 15.47
C GLY A 231 15.25 12.24 15.08
N ASP A 232 16.04 12.45 14.01
CA ASP A 232 16.35 13.77 13.42
C ASP A 232 15.20 14.31 12.54
N GLY A 233 14.15 13.51 12.35
CA GLY A 233 12.94 13.89 11.64
C GLY A 233 12.08 14.82 12.48
N GLU A 234 12.39 16.11 12.51
CA GLU A 234 11.32 17.10 12.67
C GLU A 234 10.22 16.75 11.66
N ARG A 235 8.96 16.73 12.11
CA ARG A 235 7.84 16.70 11.18
C ARG A 235 8.06 17.86 10.19
N PRO A 236 8.24 17.64 8.87
CA PRO A 236 8.14 18.69 7.91
C PRO A 236 6.73 19.21 8.11
N LEU A 237 6.67 20.47 8.51
CA LEU A 237 5.40 21.16 8.67
C LEU A 237 4.64 20.97 7.34
N PRO A 238 3.32 20.72 7.38
CA PRO A 238 2.52 20.77 6.17
C PRO A 238 2.89 22.04 5.40
N PRO A 239 3.03 21.99 4.07
CA PRO A 239 3.33 23.18 3.29
C PRO A 239 2.26 24.21 3.63
N ARG A 240 2.66 25.28 4.33
CA ARG A 240 1.73 26.36 4.64
C ARG A 240 1.28 26.92 3.30
N PRO A 241 -0.03 27.08 3.04
CA PRO A 241 -0.46 27.83 1.88
C PRO A 241 0.22 29.20 1.95
N LEU A 242 0.81 29.62 0.83
CA LEU A 242 1.39 30.95 0.62
C LEU A 242 0.26 32.01 0.65
N LYS A 243 -0.45 32.12 1.77
CA LYS A 243 -1.15 33.35 2.14
C LYS A 243 -0.11 34.19 2.88
N ASP A 244 0.03 35.44 2.44
CA ASP A 244 0.87 36.50 3.03
C ASP A 244 2.16 36.89 2.28
N ILE A 245 2.35 36.49 1.01
CA ILE A 245 3.34 37.18 0.14
C ILE A 245 2.75 38.46 -0.50
N PHE A 246 1.43 38.61 -0.56
CA PHE A 246 0.81 39.85 -1.01
C PHE A 246 0.32 40.65 0.20
N PRO A 247 0.75 41.91 0.39
CA PRO A 247 0.19 42.77 1.42
C PRO A 247 -1.32 42.95 1.15
N PRO A 248 -2.15 43.09 2.20
CA PRO A 248 -3.57 43.35 2.01
C PRO A 248 -3.74 44.59 1.13
N ARG A 249 -4.50 44.46 0.03
CA ARG A 249 -4.91 45.62 -0.75
C ARG A 249 -5.60 46.59 0.20
N ALA A 250 -5.08 47.81 0.26
CA ALA A 250 -5.67 48.89 1.05
C ALA A 250 -7.17 49.00 0.74
N PRO A 251 -8.01 49.26 1.75
CA PRO A 251 -9.44 49.43 1.54
C PRO A 251 -9.65 50.61 0.57
N LYS A 252 -10.43 50.37 -0.49
CA LYS A 252 -10.97 51.45 -1.32
C LYS A 252 -11.92 52.25 -0.43
N ASN A 253 -11.54 53.47 -0.10
CA ASN A 253 -12.52 54.46 0.36
C ASN A 253 -13.41 54.82 -0.83
N ASN A 254 -14.72 54.86 -0.56
CA ASN A 254 -15.74 55.46 -1.42
C ASN A 254 -15.41 56.92 -1.74
#